data_AF-A0A2S2NS18-F1
#
_entry.id   AF-A0A2S2NS18-F1
#
_cell.length_a   1.000
_cell.length_b   1.000
_cell.length_c   1.000
_cell.angle_alpha   90.00
_cell.angle_beta   90.00
_cell.angle_gamma   90.00
#
_symmetry.space_group_name_H-M   'P 1'
#
loop_
_entity.id
_entity.type
_entity.pdbx_description
1 polymer ?
#
loop_
_entity_poly.entity_id
_entity_poly.type
_entity_poly.pdbx_seq_one_letter_code
_entity_poly.pdbx_strand_id
1 'polypeptide(L)'
;INALNELGHKVKHVHNAKNKSKSPLPLFFVDILPKYNNKDIHDIRSLLNTKVKIEKPHKKRSPPQCHNCQLYGHTKNCCGHKPRCVKCGENHPTENCPK
;
A
#
# COMPACT_ATOMS: atom_id res chain seq x y z
N ILE A 1 19.44 -18.04 -6.21
CA ILE A 1 18.64 -18.66 -5.13
C ILE A 1 17.32 -17.91 -5.06
N ASN A 2 16.21 -18.52 -5.49
CA ASN A 2 14.88 -17.92 -5.47
C ASN A 2 13.94 -18.83 -4.68
N ALA A 3 14.09 -18.85 -3.34
CA ALA A 3 13.40 -19.80 -2.46
C ALA A 3 11.86 -19.82 -2.65
N LEU A 4 11.25 -18.67 -2.97
CA LEU A 4 9.83 -18.59 -3.28
C LEU A 4 9.46 -19.21 -4.63
N ASN A 5 10.35 -19.14 -5.64
CA ASN A 5 10.13 -19.79 -6.93
C ASN A 5 10.19 -21.32 -6.79
N GLU A 6 11.06 -21.85 -5.93
CA GLU A 6 11.14 -23.29 -5.61
C GLU A 6 9.85 -23.80 -4.96
N LEU A 7 9.16 -22.94 -4.19
CA LEU A 7 7.83 -23.20 -3.64
C LEU A 7 6.69 -22.90 -4.63
N GLY A 8 7.00 -22.63 -5.90
CA GLY A 8 6.01 -22.43 -6.96
C GLY A 8 5.37 -21.04 -7.01
N HIS A 9 5.90 -20.05 -6.28
CA HIS A 9 5.47 -18.65 -6.32
C HIS A 9 6.39 -17.81 -7.21
N LYS A 10 5.84 -17.25 -8.30
CA LYS A 10 6.65 -16.48 -9.26
C LYS A 10 6.87 -15.05 -8.75
N VAL A 11 8.09 -14.75 -8.33
CA VAL A 11 8.47 -13.41 -7.83
C VAL A 11 8.74 -12.46 -9.00
N LYS A 12 8.20 -11.23 -8.91
CA LYS A 12 8.44 -10.12 -9.83
C LYS A 12 9.54 -9.21 -9.30
N HIS A 13 9.37 -8.67 -8.09
CA HIS A 13 10.32 -7.76 -7.46
C HIS A 13 10.50 -8.09 -5.98
N VAL A 14 11.69 -7.79 -5.46
CA VAL A 14 12.01 -7.86 -4.03
C VAL A 14 12.70 -6.56 -3.64
N HIS A 15 12.23 -5.94 -2.57
CA HIS A 15 12.81 -4.72 -2.01
C HIS A 15 13.00 -4.84 -0.50
N ASN A 16 14.22 -4.58 -0.02
CA ASN A 16 14.50 -4.55 1.41
C ASN A 16 14.03 -3.22 2.01
N ALA A 17 13.18 -3.30 3.04
CA ALA A 17 12.73 -2.14 3.78
C ALA A 17 13.91 -1.45 4.50
N LYS A 18 13.97 -0.13 4.43
CA LYS A 18 15.01 0.65 5.10
C LYS A 18 14.43 1.47 6.24
N ASN A 19 15.21 1.66 7.30
CA ASN A 19 14.87 2.59 8.37
C ASN A 19 15.06 4.05 7.93
N LYS A 20 14.75 5.01 8.81
CA LYS A 20 14.93 6.45 8.55
C LYS A 20 16.39 6.81 8.20
N SER A 21 17.34 6.10 8.79
CA SER A 21 18.79 6.26 8.56
C SER A 21 19.29 5.53 7.30
N LYS A 22 18.39 5.02 6.45
CA LYS A 22 18.66 4.24 5.22
C LYS A 22 19.35 2.88 5.46
N SER A 23 19.46 2.42 6.70
CA SER A 23 19.96 1.08 7.02
C SER A 23 18.91 0.01 6.70
N PRO A 24 19.30 -1.15 6.15
CA PRO A 24 18.38 -2.23 5.84
C PRO A 24 17.77 -2.85 7.10
N LEU A 25 16.51 -3.25 7.02
CA LEU A 25 15.79 -3.97 8.05
C LEU A 25 15.73 -5.46 7.71
N PRO A 26 15.47 -6.35 8.69
CA PRO A 26 15.10 -7.75 8.41
C PRO A 26 13.66 -7.85 7.88
N LEU A 27 13.26 -6.97 6.97
CA LEU A 27 11.91 -6.88 6.41
C LEU A 27 12.02 -6.65 4.90
N PHE A 28 11.26 -7.44 4.13
CA PHE A 28 11.27 -7.41 2.68
C PHE A 28 9.86 -7.23 2.13
N PHE A 29 9.72 -6.37 1.13
CA PHE A 29 8.54 -6.27 0.29
C PHE A 29 8.76 -7.15 -0.93
N VAL A 30 7.80 -8.02 -1.21
CA VAL A 30 7.88 -8.98 -2.33
C VAL A 30 6.64 -8.81 -3.18
N ASP A 31 6.85 -8.46 -4.45
CA ASP A 31 5.82 -8.45 -5.47
C ASP A 31 5.82 -9.82 -6.15
N ILE A 32 4.68 -10.51 -6.12
CA ILE A 32 4.47 -11.80 -6.78
C ILE A 32 3.51 -11.63 -7.97
N LEU A 33 3.75 -12.38 -9.04
CA LEU A 33 2.84 -12.39 -10.19
C LEU A 33 1.53 -13.11 -9.83
N PRO A 34 0.38 -12.69 -10.37
CA PRO A 34 -0.89 -13.34 -10.10
C PRO A 34 -0.86 -14.83 -10.47
N LYS A 35 -1.21 -15.69 -9.50
CA LYS A 35 -1.32 -17.14 -9.66
C LYS A 35 -2.34 -17.68 -8.66
N TYR A 36 -2.98 -18.80 -9.00
CA TYR A 36 -4.05 -19.39 -8.20
C TYR A 36 -3.61 -19.79 -6.77
N ASN A 37 -2.37 -20.26 -6.62
CA ASN A 37 -1.79 -20.72 -5.35
C ASN A 37 -1.14 -19.60 -4.51
N ASN A 38 -1.28 -18.33 -4.89
CA ASN A 38 -0.63 -17.24 -4.15
C ASN A 38 -1.18 -17.04 -2.74
N LYS A 39 -2.36 -17.56 -2.41
CA LYS A 39 -2.91 -17.49 -1.05
C LYS A 39 -2.08 -18.33 -0.07
N ASP A 40 -1.55 -19.45 -0.55
CA ASP A 40 -0.81 -20.45 0.20
C ASP A 40 0.56 -19.92 0.68
N ILE A 41 1.04 -18.81 0.11
CA ILE A 41 2.29 -18.16 0.52
C ILE A 41 2.27 -17.74 2.00
N HIS A 42 1.08 -17.48 2.56
CA HIS A 42 0.92 -17.08 3.95
C HIS A 42 1.15 -18.23 4.94
N ASP A 43 1.14 -19.48 4.46
CA ASP A 43 1.38 -20.67 5.28
C ASP A 43 2.87 -21.00 5.42
N ILE A 44 3.73 -20.36 4.62
CA ILE A 44 5.19 -20.53 4.68
C ILE A 44 5.74 -19.95 5.98
N ARG A 45 6.37 -20.80 6.81
CA ARG A 45 6.96 -20.43 8.10
C ARG A 45 8.50 -20.35 8.08
N SER A 46 9.12 -20.88 7.04
CA SER A 46 10.57 -20.91 6.88
C SER A 46 10.92 -20.77 5.41
N LEU A 47 11.94 -19.96 5.13
CA LEU A 47 12.58 -19.87 3.83
C LEU A 47 14.09 -20.02 4.05
N LEU A 48 14.71 -20.91 3.28
CA LEU A 48 16.12 -21.28 3.49
C LEU A 48 16.33 -21.71 4.96
N ASN A 49 17.33 -21.15 5.63
CA ASN A 49 17.65 -21.42 7.04
C ASN A 49 17.09 -20.33 7.98
N THR A 50 16.02 -19.65 7.58
CA THR A 50 15.45 -18.53 8.34
C THR A 50 13.96 -18.76 8.61
N LYS A 51 13.53 -18.57 9.86
CA LYS A 51 12.11 -18.52 10.22
C LYS A 51 11.54 -17.18 9.76
N VAL A 52 10.45 -17.20 9.01
CA VAL A 52 9.82 -16.01 8.42
C VAL A 52 8.34 -15.98 8.73
N LYS A 53 7.74 -14.79 8.67
CA LYS A 53 6.30 -14.59 8.70
C LYS A 53 5.92 -13.74 7.49
N ILE A 54 5.04 -14.26 6.65
CA ILE A 54 4.60 -13.58 5.43
C ILE A 54 3.22 -12.95 5.67
N GLU A 55 3.18 -11.63 5.65
CA GLU A 55 1.98 -10.85 5.92
C GLU A 55 1.56 -10.03 4.69
N LYS A 56 0.27 -9.68 4.63
CA LYS A 56 -0.21 -8.71 3.64
C LYS A 56 0.37 -7.33 3.95
N PRO A 57 0.60 -6.48 2.94
CA PRO A 57 1.02 -5.10 3.17
C PRO A 57 0.09 -4.39 4.15
N HIS A 58 0.67 -3.75 5.15
CA HIS A 58 -0.08 -2.98 6.13
C HIS A 58 -0.75 -1.78 5.44
N LYS A 59 -2.07 -1.65 5.61
CA LYS A 59 -2.80 -0.47 5.15
C LYS A 59 -2.26 0.75 5.89
N LYS A 60 -1.72 1.73 5.16
CA LYS A 60 -1.38 3.03 5.73
C LYS A 60 -2.68 3.67 6.23
N ARG A 61 -2.77 3.89 7.54
CA ARG A 61 -3.86 4.66 8.16
C ARG A 61 -3.51 6.14 8.06
N SER A 62 -3.63 6.72 6.87
CA SER A 62 -3.65 8.18 6.75
C SER A 62 -5.03 8.69 7.19
N PRO A 63 -5.11 9.86 7.82
CA PRO A 63 -6.40 10.53 8.02
C PRO A 63 -7.14 10.61 6.67
N PRO A 64 -8.45 10.38 6.62
CA PRO A 64 -9.19 10.50 5.39
C PRO A 64 -9.08 11.93 4.86
N GLN A 65 -8.84 12.07 3.56
CA GLN A 65 -8.96 13.35 2.87
C GLN A 65 -10.42 13.53 2.46
N CYS A 66 -11.01 14.64 2.88
CA CYS A 66 -12.37 14.98 2.52
C CYS A 66 -12.47 15.34 1.04
N HIS A 67 -13.27 14.59 0.28
CA HIS A 67 -13.43 14.82 -1.16
C HIS A 67 -14.22 16.10 -1.48
N ASN A 68 -14.87 16.72 -0.48
CA ASN A 68 -15.56 18.00 -0.64
C ASN A 68 -14.59 19.17 -0.51
N CYS A 69 -13.85 19.28 0.60
CA CYS A 69 -13.03 20.46 0.92
C CYS A 69 -11.51 20.23 0.84
N GLN A 70 -11.06 19.00 0.53
CA GLN A 70 -9.66 18.58 0.45
C GLN A 70 -8.86 18.60 1.76
N LEU A 71 -9.50 18.92 2.89
CA LEU A 71 -8.88 18.87 4.21
C LEU A 71 -8.82 17.43 4.74
N TYR A 72 -7.84 17.17 5.61
CA TYR A 72 -7.66 15.89 6.27
C TYR A 72 -8.46 15.80 7.58
N GLY A 73 -8.80 14.57 7.98
CA GLY A 73 -9.36 14.27 9.30
C GLY A 73 -10.88 14.10 9.34
N HIS A 74 -11.58 14.22 8.21
CA HIS A 74 -13.01 13.94 8.11
C HIS A 74 -13.40 13.44 6.71
N THR A 75 -14.60 12.86 6.60
CA THR A 75 -15.17 12.38 5.33
C THR A 75 -16.17 13.39 4.76
N LYS A 76 -16.56 13.21 3.48
CA LYS A 76 -17.55 14.08 2.80
C LYS A 76 -18.87 14.21 3.58
N ASN A 77 -19.32 13.12 4.21
CA ASN A 77 -20.60 13.08 4.94
C ASN A 77 -20.64 13.97 6.18
N CYS A 78 -19.49 14.29 6.77
CA CYS A 78 -19.37 15.13 7.96
C CYS A 78 -18.71 16.48 7.64
N CYS A 79 -18.77 16.94 6.38
CA CYS A 79 -18.09 18.15 5.95
C CYS A 79 -19.01 19.37 6.01
N GLY A 80 -18.64 20.38 6.80
CA GLY A 80 -19.31 21.69 6.85
C GLY A 80 -18.60 22.81 6.07
N HIS A 81 -17.54 22.47 5.32
CA HIS A 81 -16.72 23.44 4.60
C HIS A 81 -17.17 23.64 3.15
N LYS A 82 -16.80 24.78 2.55
CA LYS A 82 -17.01 25.05 1.12
C LYS A 82 -16.27 24.00 0.25
N PRO A 83 -16.86 23.60 -0.89
CA PRO A 83 -16.22 22.67 -1.79
C PRO A 83 -14.93 23.26 -2.37
N ARG A 84 -13.92 22.41 -2.52
CA ARG A 84 -12.64 22.72 -3.14
C ARG A 84 -12.28 21.64 -4.15
N CYS A 85 -11.93 22.05 -5.36
CA CYS A 85 -11.62 21.16 -6.46
C CYS A 85 -10.29 20.42 -6.25
N VAL A 86 -10.26 19.10 -6.45
CA VAL A 86 -9.00 18.31 -6.43
C VAL A 86 -8.06 18.65 -7.58
N LYS A 87 -8.59 19.12 -8.72
CA LYS A 87 -7.80 19.35 -9.93
C LYS A 87 -7.11 20.71 -9.92
N CYS A 88 -7.84 21.77 -9.55
CA CYS A 88 -7.36 23.15 -9.67
C CYS A 88 -7.24 23.89 -8.32
N GLY A 89 -7.76 23.33 -7.23
CA GLY A 89 -7.69 23.96 -5.90
C GLY A 89 -8.70 25.09 -5.67
N GLU A 90 -9.53 25.43 -6.65
CA GLU A 90 -10.51 26.52 -6.55
C GLU A 90 -11.80 26.11 -5.81
N ASN A 91 -12.58 27.13 -5.40
CA ASN A 91 -13.79 26.98 -4.58
C ASN A 91 -15.01 26.51 -5.38
N HIS A 92 -14.92 25.33 -6.00
CA HIS A 92 -16.04 24.68 -6.66
C HIS A 92 -15.93 23.15 -6.54
N PRO A 93 -17.04 22.40 -6.70
CA PRO A 93 -17.01 20.95 -6.81
C PRO A 93 -16.13 20.50 -7.97
N THR A 94 -15.41 19.39 -7.81
CA THR A 94 -14.56 18.81 -8.87
C THR A 94 -15.33 18.53 -10.16
N GLU A 95 -16.62 18.18 -10.05
CA GLU A 95 -17.53 17.93 -11.18
C GLU A 95 -17.70 19.16 -12.08
N ASN A 96 -17.63 20.37 -11.50
CA ASN A 96 -17.78 21.64 -12.22
C ASN A 96 -16.42 22.23 -12.62
N CYS A 97 -15.35 21.43 -12.64
CA CYS A 97 -14.03 21.94 -12.98
C CYS A 97 -13.91 22.19 -14.49
N PRO A 98 -13.57 23.41 -14.92
CA PRO A 98 -13.34 23.73 -16.33
C PRO A 98 -11.96 23.27 -16.82
N LYS A 99 -11.12 22.69 -15.94
CA LYS A 99 -9.80 22.14 -16.25
C LYS A 99 -9.81 20.62 -16.38
#